data_AF-A0AA37QV40-F1
#
_entry.id   AF-A0AA37QV40-F1
#
_cell.length_a   1.000
_cell.length_b   1.000
_cell.length_c   1.000
_cell.angle_alpha   90.00
_cell.angle_beta   90.00
_cell.angle_gamma   90.00
#
_symmetry.space_group_name_H-M   'P 1'
#
loop_
_entity.id
_entity.type
_entity.pdbx_description
1 polymer ?
#
loop_
_entity_poly.entity_id
_entity_poly.type
_entity_poly.pdbx_seq_one_letter_code
_entity_poly.pdbx_strand_id
1 'polypeptide(L)'
;MSSNIKARTATTSRRDNERGFTLVEMLVVITIIGLIMGLIGPRVLNYLGESKTKAARIQLQSFSSALDLFYLDAGRYPSTSEGLAALAQRPAGMSTWNGPYLKGGAVPKDPWNTAYVYRAPGDHGPYDILSYGADGQEGGSGTAADIVLGTQTSARNE
;
A
#
# COMPACT_ATOMS: atom_id res chain seq x y z
N MET A 1 86.04 -9.23 18.95
CA MET A 1 84.71 -9.54 18.37
C MET A 1 84.21 -8.28 17.69
N SER A 2 84.25 -8.23 16.36
CA SER A 2 84.01 -7.03 15.55
C SER A 2 82.53 -6.62 15.53
N SER A 3 82.30 -5.32 15.70
CA SER A 3 81.03 -4.63 15.48
C SER A 3 80.66 -4.67 13.98
N ASN A 4 79.43 -5.06 13.66
CA ASN A 4 78.87 -4.92 12.31
C ASN A 4 77.63 -4.03 12.36
N ILE A 5 77.78 -2.84 11.77
CA ILE A 5 76.78 -1.78 11.67
C ILE A 5 75.77 -2.16 10.58
N LYS A 6 74.50 -2.33 10.97
CA LYS A 6 73.37 -2.50 10.04
C LYS A 6 72.97 -1.13 9.48
N ALA A 7 73.36 -0.83 8.25
CA ALA A 7 72.81 0.32 7.53
C ALA A 7 71.33 0.04 7.18
N ARG A 8 70.40 0.80 7.77
CA ARG A 8 68.97 0.75 7.41
C ARG A 8 68.70 1.88 6.43
N THR A 9 68.50 1.52 5.16
CA THR A 9 68.02 2.43 4.11
C THR A 9 66.64 2.96 4.49
N ALA A 10 66.53 4.28 4.67
CA ALA A 10 65.26 4.93 4.96
C ALA A 10 64.44 5.06 3.67
N THR A 11 63.32 4.35 3.58
CA THR A 11 62.28 4.56 2.57
C THR A 11 61.45 5.79 2.94
N THR A 12 61.56 6.86 2.15
CA THR A 12 60.74 8.07 2.27
C THR A 12 59.33 7.79 1.78
N SER A 13 58.42 7.52 2.71
CA SER A 13 56.97 7.50 2.46
C SER A 13 56.51 8.91 2.08
N ARG A 14 56.04 9.09 0.84
CA ARG A 14 55.28 10.28 0.43
C ARG A 14 53.93 10.20 1.14
N ARG A 15 53.69 11.12 2.07
CA ARG A 15 52.34 11.34 2.60
C ARG A 15 51.52 11.98 1.49
N ASP A 16 50.57 11.22 0.95
CA ASP A 16 49.50 11.81 0.17
C ASP A 16 48.74 12.77 1.09
N ASN A 17 48.72 14.04 0.70
CA ASN A 17 48.09 15.09 1.46
C ASN A 17 46.57 14.96 1.31
N GLU A 18 45.94 14.22 2.21
CA GLU A 18 44.49 14.11 2.30
C GLU A 18 43.91 15.52 2.52
N ARG A 19 43.36 16.11 1.47
CA ARG A 19 42.65 17.38 1.57
C ARG A 19 41.31 17.09 2.25
N GLY A 20 41.12 17.62 3.46
CA GLY A 20 39.85 17.55 4.17
C GLY A 20 38.76 18.37 3.46
N PHE A 21 37.50 17.92 3.58
CA PHE A 21 36.32 18.64 3.10
C PHE A 21 36.16 20.00 3.79
N THR A 22 35.75 21.02 3.04
CA THR A 22 35.48 22.35 3.60
C THR A 22 34.03 22.48 4.07
N LEU A 23 33.77 23.37 5.05
CA LEU A 23 32.40 23.66 5.50
C LEU A 23 31.50 24.17 4.37
N VAL A 24 32.07 24.96 3.45
CA VAL A 24 31.36 25.51 2.29
C VAL A 24 30.90 24.40 1.34
N GLU A 25 31.71 23.36 1.17
CA GLU A 25 31.38 22.23 0.30
C GLU A 25 30.17 21.44 0.84
N MET A 26 30.14 21.21 2.16
CA MET A 26 28.98 20.61 2.80
C MET A 26 27.74 21.52 2.75
N LEU A 27 27.91 22.84 2.90
CA LEU A 27 26.82 23.81 2.77
C LEU A 27 26.19 23.77 1.37
N VAL A 28 27.00 23.74 0.32
CA VAL A 28 26.51 23.66 -1.06
C VAL A 28 25.76 22.34 -1.29
N VAL A 29 26.31 21.22 -0.81
CA VAL A 29 25.68 19.89 -0.96
C VAL A 29 24.31 19.82 -0.28
N ILE A 30 24.20 20.24 0.99
CA ILE A 30 22.91 20.21 1.69
C ILE A 30 21.89 21.17 1.08
N THR A 31 22.35 22.30 0.52
CA THR A 31 21.49 23.25 -0.18
C THR A 31 20.91 22.64 -1.45
N ILE A 32 21.72 21.98 -2.26
CA ILE A 32 21.27 21.28 -3.48
C ILE A 32 20.32 20.13 -3.12
N ILE A 33 20.62 19.34 -2.09
CA ILE A 33 19.74 18.27 -1.61
C ILE A 33 18.40 18.84 -1.15
N GLY A 34 18.41 19.91 -0.35
CA GLY A 34 17.20 20.58 0.12
C GLY A 34 16.33 21.10 -1.04
N LEU A 35 16.95 21.70 -2.06
CA LEU A 35 16.25 22.18 -3.25
C LEU A 35 15.59 21.03 -4.03
N ILE A 36 16.31 19.93 -4.25
CA ILE A 36 15.77 18.74 -4.93
C ILE A 36 14.62 18.13 -4.12
N MET A 37 14.81 17.96 -2.80
CA MET A 37 13.81 17.38 -1.92
C MET A 37 12.53 18.21 -1.87
N GLY A 38 12.63 19.54 -1.88
CA GLY A 38 11.47 20.44 -1.94
C GLY A 38 10.61 20.25 -3.20
N LEU A 39 11.24 19.93 -4.34
CA LEU A 39 10.53 19.73 -5.61
C LEU A 39 9.94 18.32 -5.76
N ILE A 40 10.66 17.29 -5.29
CA ILE A 40 10.29 15.90 -5.50
C ILE A 40 9.39 15.35 -4.38
N GLY A 41 9.57 15.81 -3.14
CA GLY A 41 8.89 15.29 -1.95
C GLY A 41 7.35 15.21 -2.09
N PRO A 42 6.65 16.32 -2.40
CA PRO A 42 5.20 16.31 -2.55
C PRO A 42 4.70 15.36 -3.66
N ARG A 43 5.45 15.25 -4.78
CA ARG A 43 5.07 14.38 -5.90
C ARG A 43 5.12 12.90 -5.53
N VAL A 44 6.15 12.49 -4.77
CA VAL A 44 6.28 11.11 -4.30
C VAL A 44 5.12 10.73 -3.37
N LEU A 45 4.77 11.63 -2.44
CA LEU A 45 3.65 11.40 -1.53
C LEU A 45 2.31 11.26 -2.27
N ASN A 46 2.05 12.15 -3.24
CA ASN A 46 0.84 12.08 -4.06
C ASN A 46 0.78 10.78 -4.88
N TYR A 47 1.88 10.39 -5.51
CA TYR A 47 1.95 9.16 -6.30
C TYR A 47 1.71 7.91 -5.44
N LEU A 48 2.29 7.85 -4.24
CA LEU A 48 2.04 6.76 -3.30
C LEU A 48 0.57 6.71 -2.87
N GLY A 49 -0.01 7.88 -2.60
CA GLY A 49 -1.43 8.02 -2.30
C GLY A 49 -2.34 7.48 -3.41
N GLU A 50 -2.12 7.93 -4.64
CA GLU A 50 -2.89 7.48 -5.81
C GLU A 50 -2.75 5.96 -6.04
N SER A 51 -1.52 5.43 -5.95
CA SER A 51 -1.25 4.00 -6.08
C SER A 51 -2.04 3.17 -5.06
N LYS A 52 -2.09 3.63 -3.80
CA LYS A 52 -2.92 3.02 -2.76
C LYS A 52 -4.40 3.06 -3.12
N THR A 53 -4.94 4.20 -3.56
CA THR A 53 -6.37 4.26 -3.97
C THR A 53 -6.68 3.30 -5.11
N LYS A 54 -5.76 3.13 -6.07
CA LYS A 54 -5.92 2.19 -7.17
C LYS A 54 -5.87 0.74 -6.69
N ALA A 55 -4.95 0.40 -5.80
CA ALA A 55 -4.87 -0.93 -5.19
C ALA A 55 -6.16 -1.27 -4.42
N ALA A 56 -6.72 -0.32 -3.68
CA ALA A 56 -7.99 -0.49 -2.98
C ALA A 56 -9.13 -0.79 -3.96
N ARG A 57 -9.26 -0.03 -5.06
CA ARG A 57 -10.26 -0.29 -6.10
C ARG A 57 -10.14 -1.68 -6.72
N ILE A 58 -8.92 -2.15 -6.99
CA ILE A 58 -8.67 -3.50 -7.52
C ILE A 58 -9.10 -4.57 -6.50
N GLN A 59 -8.81 -4.36 -5.21
CA GLN A 59 -9.25 -5.26 -4.15
C GLN A 59 -10.79 -5.30 -4.05
N LEU A 60 -11.47 -4.15 -4.10
CA LEU A 60 -12.93 -4.07 -4.14
C LEU A 60 -13.54 -4.84 -5.33
N GLN A 61 -12.95 -4.73 -6.53
CA GLN A 61 -13.37 -5.51 -7.70
C GLN A 61 -13.20 -7.02 -7.47
N SER A 62 -12.08 -7.43 -6.86
CA SER A 62 -11.84 -8.83 -6.53
C SER A 62 -12.86 -9.35 -5.50
N PHE A 63 -13.25 -8.53 -4.53
CA PHE A 63 -14.31 -8.88 -3.58
C PHE A 63 -15.66 -9.00 -4.27
N SER A 64 -16.00 -8.11 -5.20
CA SER A 64 -17.22 -8.21 -6.01
C SER A 64 -17.31 -9.54 -6.73
N SER A 65 -16.25 -9.94 -7.45
CA SER A 65 -16.23 -11.23 -8.13
C SER A 65 -16.35 -12.42 -7.17
N ALA A 66 -15.72 -12.35 -5.99
CA ALA A 66 -15.84 -13.39 -4.98
C ALA A 66 -17.25 -13.46 -4.37
N LEU A 67 -17.90 -12.32 -4.17
CA LEU A 67 -19.29 -12.22 -3.73
C LEU A 67 -20.26 -12.81 -4.76
N ASP A 68 -20.02 -12.56 -6.05
CA ASP A 68 -20.84 -13.13 -7.12
C ASP A 68 -20.67 -14.66 -7.20
N LEU A 69 -19.45 -15.18 -7.04
CA LEU A 69 -19.23 -16.64 -6.93
C LEU A 69 -19.94 -17.24 -5.71
N PHE A 70 -19.86 -16.56 -4.55
CA PHE A 70 -20.58 -16.99 -3.36
C PHE A 70 -22.09 -17.02 -3.61
N TYR A 71 -22.64 -16.02 -4.31
CA TYR A 71 -24.06 -15.99 -4.67
C TYR A 71 -24.45 -17.16 -5.58
N LEU A 72 -23.60 -17.56 -6.54
CA LEU A 72 -23.86 -18.71 -7.40
C LEU A 72 -23.96 -20.03 -6.62
N ASP A 73 -23.16 -20.19 -5.56
CA ASP A 73 -23.14 -21.41 -4.75
C ASP A 73 -24.20 -21.42 -3.63
N ALA A 74 -24.39 -20.29 -2.95
CA ALA A 74 -25.26 -20.16 -1.79
C ALA A 74 -26.67 -19.63 -2.12
N GLY A 75 -26.87 -19.09 -3.33
CA GLY A 75 -28.11 -18.43 -3.76
C GLY A 75 -28.40 -17.09 -3.07
N ARG A 76 -27.43 -16.56 -2.31
CA ARG A 76 -27.53 -15.29 -1.57
C ARG A 76 -26.14 -14.71 -1.34
N TYR A 77 -26.05 -13.41 -1.12
CA TYR A 77 -24.83 -12.79 -0.60
C TYR A 77 -24.66 -13.10 0.91
N PRO A 78 -23.43 -12.99 1.45
CA PRO A 78 -23.19 -13.06 2.89
C PRO A 78 -24.03 -12.00 3.64
N SER A 79 -24.52 -12.33 4.82
CA SER A 79 -25.16 -11.32 5.67
C SER A 79 -24.11 -10.36 6.24
N THR A 80 -24.56 -9.20 6.76
CA THR A 80 -23.64 -8.27 7.44
C THR A 80 -22.91 -8.92 8.63
N SER A 81 -23.53 -9.88 9.32
CA SER A 81 -22.89 -10.61 10.43
C SER A 81 -21.86 -11.64 9.97
N GLU A 82 -22.06 -12.25 8.80
CA GLU A 82 -21.08 -13.16 8.19
C GLU A 82 -19.91 -12.38 7.56
N GLY A 83 -20.22 -11.23 6.96
CA GLY A 83 -19.27 -10.29 6.38
C GLY A 83 -18.43 -10.88 5.25
N LEU A 84 -17.31 -10.21 4.93
CA LEU A 84 -16.34 -10.69 3.95
C LEU A 84 -15.62 -11.97 4.41
N ALA A 85 -15.67 -12.30 5.71
CA ALA A 85 -15.08 -13.53 6.24
C ALA A 85 -15.73 -14.78 5.63
N ALA A 86 -17.00 -14.71 5.23
CA ALA A 86 -17.70 -15.77 4.51
C ALA A 86 -17.06 -16.15 3.16
N LEU A 87 -16.31 -15.21 2.57
CA LEU A 87 -15.60 -15.43 1.32
C LEU A 87 -14.32 -16.25 1.52
N ALA A 88 -13.75 -16.19 2.73
CA ALA A 88 -12.53 -16.89 3.10
C ALA A 88 -12.82 -18.22 3.82
N GLN A 89 -13.87 -18.25 4.64
CA GLN A 89 -14.20 -19.37 5.51
C GLN A 89 -15.68 -19.70 5.38
N ARG A 90 -16.02 -20.98 5.44
CA ARG A 90 -17.39 -21.45 5.36
C ARG A 90 -18.22 -20.94 6.54
N PRO A 91 -19.33 -20.22 6.31
CA PRO A 91 -20.26 -19.84 7.37
C PRO A 91 -20.90 -21.05 8.06
N ALA A 92 -21.17 -20.93 9.36
CA ALA A 92 -21.82 -21.98 10.12
C ALA A 92 -23.24 -22.26 9.58
N GLY A 93 -23.59 -23.54 9.45
CA GLY A 93 -24.93 -23.95 8.98
C GLY A 93 -25.14 -23.89 7.46
N MET A 94 -24.13 -23.51 6.67
CA MET A 94 -24.22 -23.51 5.21
C MET A 94 -23.85 -24.88 4.65
N SER A 95 -24.75 -25.55 3.91
CA SER A 95 -24.48 -26.87 3.30
C SER A 95 -23.71 -26.76 1.97
N THR A 96 -24.00 -25.75 1.16
CA THR A 96 -23.42 -25.50 -0.16
C THR A 96 -22.43 -24.34 -0.08
N TRP A 97 -21.13 -24.67 -0.04
CA TRP A 97 -20.03 -23.70 -0.04
C TRP A 97 -18.83 -24.35 -0.73
N ASN A 98 -18.36 -23.75 -1.83
CA ASN A 98 -17.24 -24.26 -2.64
C ASN A 98 -16.00 -23.36 -2.58
N GLY A 99 -15.93 -22.48 -1.57
CA GLY A 99 -14.80 -21.58 -1.36
C GLY A 99 -13.50 -22.30 -0.97
N PRO A 100 -12.42 -21.56 -0.65
CA PRO A 100 -12.39 -20.11 -0.47
C PRO A 100 -12.46 -19.33 -1.79
N TYR A 101 -13.25 -18.26 -1.80
CA TYR A 101 -13.42 -17.37 -2.96
C TYR A 101 -12.34 -16.28 -3.03
N LEU A 102 -11.57 -16.11 -1.94
CA LEU A 102 -10.45 -15.18 -1.87
C LEU A 102 -9.11 -15.90 -2.01
N LYS A 103 -8.23 -15.33 -2.84
CA LYS A 103 -6.84 -15.78 -2.95
C LYS A 103 -6.13 -15.55 -1.61
N GLY A 104 -5.61 -16.63 -1.02
CA GLY A 104 -4.91 -16.59 0.27
C GLY A 104 -5.78 -16.92 1.50
N GLY A 105 -7.07 -17.22 1.32
CA GLY A 105 -7.91 -17.77 2.40
C GLY A 105 -8.16 -16.84 3.59
N ALA A 106 -7.92 -15.54 3.42
CA ALA A 106 -8.19 -14.51 4.41
C ALA A 106 -8.64 -13.22 3.71
N VAL A 107 -9.38 -12.38 4.42
CA VAL A 107 -9.77 -11.05 3.92
C VAL A 107 -8.57 -10.12 4.06
N PRO A 108 -7.96 -9.64 2.96
CA PRO A 108 -6.89 -8.66 3.04
C PRO A 108 -7.44 -7.34 3.57
N LYS A 109 -6.58 -6.61 4.29
CA LYS A 109 -6.83 -5.22 4.66
C LYS A 109 -6.61 -4.31 3.46
N ASP A 110 -7.14 -3.11 3.55
CA ASP A 110 -6.92 -2.08 2.56
C ASP A 110 -5.45 -1.57 2.56
N PRO A 111 -5.05 -0.74 1.59
CA PRO A 111 -3.68 -0.22 1.48
C PRO A 111 -3.23 0.73 2.60
N TRP A 112 -4.14 1.10 3.50
CA TRP A 112 -3.88 1.87 4.73
C TRP A 112 -3.97 1.00 5.98
N ASN A 113 -4.04 -0.32 5.80
CA ASN A 113 -4.08 -1.33 6.87
C ASN A 113 -5.35 -1.25 7.74
N THR A 114 -6.44 -0.75 7.15
CA THR A 114 -7.80 -0.71 7.71
C THR A 114 -8.63 -1.84 7.10
N ALA A 115 -9.62 -2.35 7.85
CA ALA A 115 -10.53 -3.37 7.34
C ALA A 115 -11.54 -2.75 6.36
N TYR A 116 -11.88 -3.49 5.30
CA TYR A 116 -12.99 -3.12 4.43
C TYR A 116 -14.32 -3.22 5.19
N VAL A 117 -15.21 -2.28 4.89
CA VAL A 117 -16.58 -2.28 5.41
C VAL A 117 -17.48 -2.97 4.40
N TYR A 118 -18.30 -3.89 4.89
CA TYR A 118 -19.28 -4.62 4.10
C TYR A 118 -20.65 -4.51 4.76
N ARG A 119 -21.69 -4.23 3.97
CA ARG A 119 -23.08 -4.18 4.41
C ARG A 119 -23.99 -4.89 3.42
N ALA A 120 -24.91 -5.69 3.94
CA ALA A 120 -25.96 -6.37 3.18
C ALA A 120 -27.28 -6.38 3.99
N PRO A 121 -28.39 -5.84 3.44
CA PRO A 121 -28.48 -5.15 2.14
C PRO A 121 -27.66 -3.86 2.10
N GLY A 122 -27.22 -3.47 0.90
CA GLY A 122 -26.52 -2.20 0.67
C GLY A 122 -27.50 -1.05 0.44
N ASP A 123 -27.01 0.18 0.58
CA ASP A 123 -27.73 1.41 0.26
C ASP A 123 -27.89 1.58 -1.26
N HIS A 124 -26.96 1.04 -2.06
CA HIS A 124 -26.90 1.21 -3.52
C HIS A 124 -27.10 -0.09 -4.32
N GLY A 125 -27.48 -1.18 -3.66
CA GLY A 125 -27.60 -2.48 -4.30
C GLY A 125 -27.78 -3.64 -3.31
N PRO A 126 -27.54 -4.89 -3.76
CA PRO A 126 -27.69 -6.05 -2.88
C PRO A 126 -26.69 -6.07 -1.73
N TYR A 127 -25.54 -5.40 -1.91
CA TYR A 127 -24.52 -5.18 -0.89
C TYR A 127 -23.73 -3.92 -1.20
N ASP A 128 -23.12 -3.34 -0.18
CA ASP A 128 -22.10 -2.30 -0.32
C ASP A 128 -20.77 -2.81 0.23
N ILE A 129 -19.68 -2.42 -0.44
CA ILE A 129 -18.32 -2.62 0.03
C ILE A 129 -17.50 -1.36 -0.18
N LEU A 130 -16.81 -0.91 0.86
CA LEU A 130 -16.02 0.32 0.84
C LEU A 130 -14.77 0.26 1.72
N SER A 131 -13.81 1.13 1.41
CA SER A 131 -12.69 1.50 2.27
C SER A 131 -12.77 2.99 2.55
N TYR A 132 -12.55 3.38 3.80
CA TYR A 132 -12.53 4.79 4.24
C TYR A 132 -11.28 5.56 3.82
N GLY A 133 -10.43 5.00 2.94
CA GLY A 133 -9.23 5.69 2.48
C GLY A 133 -8.19 5.93 3.57
N ALA A 134 -7.40 7.00 3.40
CA ALA A 134 -6.21 7.27 4.21
C ALA A 134 -6.47 7.72 5.64
N ASP A 135 -7.64 8.31 5.93
CA ASP A 135 -8.00 8.80 7.26
C ASP A 135 -8.79 7.76 8.08
N GLY A 136 -9.34 6.75 7.42
CA GLY A 136 -10.12 5.70 8.07
C GLY A 136 -11.49 6.17 8.56
N GLN A 137 -11.98 7.32 8.06
CA GLN A 137 -13.25 7.92 8.45
C GLN A 137 -14.18 8.05 7.25
N GLU A 138 -15.48 8.14 7.52
CA GLU A 138 -16.48 8.39 6.46
C GLU A 138 -16.29 9.79 5.86
N GLY A 139 -16.33 9.87 4.54
CA GLY A 139 -16.20 11.09 3.75
C GLY A 139 -14.77 11.33 3.26
N GLY A 140 -14.20 12.48 3.62
CA GLY A 140 -12.84 12.87 3.22
C GLY A 140 -12.69 13.38 1.77
N SER A 141 -11.45 13.71 1.39
CA SER A 141 -11.10 14.17 0.04
C SER A 141 -9.73 13.68 -0.40
N GLY A 142 -9.48 13.64 -1.71
CA GLY A 142 -8.22 13.14 -2.25
C GLY A 142 -7.96 11.68 -1.85
N THR A 143 -6.85 11.41 -1.16
CA THR A 143 -6.53 10.06 -0.69
C THR A 143 -7.30 9.64 0.56
N ALA A 144 -7.92 10.59 1.25
CA ALA A 144 -8.81 10.36 2.38
C ALA A 144 -10.26 10.15 1.95
N ALA A 145 -10.57 10.28 0.64
CA ALA A 145 -11.91 10.03 0.17
C ALA A 145 -12.29 8.55 0.27
N ASP A 146 -13.52 8.29 0.67
CA ASP A 146 -14.13 6.97 0.63
C ASP A 146 -14.02 6.34 -0.76
N ILE A 147 -13.57 5.09 -0.78
CA ILE A 147 -13.44 4.28 -1.98
C ILE A 147 -14.54 3.23 -1.95
N VAL A 148 -15.61 3.52 -2.68
CA VAL A 148 -16.71 2.60 -2.93
C VAL A 148 -16.52 1.92 -4.28
N LEU A 149 -17.00 0.68 -4.41
CA LEU A 149 -17.20 0.08 -5.73
C LEU A 149 -18.43 0.72 -6.37
N GLY A 150 -18.27 1.94 -6.90
CA GLY A 150 -19.34 2.59 -7.64
C GLY A 150 -19.73 1.73 -8.83
N THR A 151 -21.01 1.35 -8.90
CA THR A 151 -21.64 1.00 -10.18
C THR A 151 -21.47 2.21 -11.09
N GLN A 152 -20.43 2.18 -11.93
CA GLN A 152 -20.30 3.07 -13.08
C GLN A 152 -21.36 2.67 -14.12
N THR A 153 -22.64 2.82 -13.77
CA THR A 153 -23.78 2.77 -14.67
C THR A 153 -24.65 3.98 -14.38
N SER A 154 -24.06 5.17 -14.52
CA SER A 154 -24.77 6.46 -14.66
C SER A 154 -23.79 7.53 -15.15
N ALA A 155 -23.09 7.27 -16.27
CA ALA A 155 -22.33 8.31 -17.01
C ALA A 155 -21.96 7.89 -18.45
N ARG A 156 -22.80 7.07 -19.10
CA ARG A 156 -22.73 6.89 -20.56
C ARG A 156 -24.13 7.09 -21.13
N ASN A 157 -24.62 8.32 -21.00
CA ASN A 157 -25.76 8.81 -21.78
C ASN A 157 -25.20 9.64 -22.94
N GLU A 158 -25.83 9.48 -24.10
CA GLU A 158 -25.52 9.99 -25.45
C GLU A 158 -24.76 9.01 -26.37
#